data_AF-A0A1H1J7G9-F1
#
_entry.id   AF-A0A1H1J7G9-F1
#
_cell.length_a   1.000
_cell.length_b   1.000
_cell.length_c   1.000
_cell.angle_alpha   90.00
_cell.angle_beta   90.00
_cell.angle_gamma   90.00
#
_symmetry.space_group_name_H-M   'P 1'
#
loop_
_entity.id
_entity.type
_entity.pdbx_description
1 polymer ?
#
loop_
_entity_poly.entity_id
_entity_poly.type
_entity_poly.pdbx_seq_one_letter_code
_entity_poly.pdbx_strand_id
1 'polypeptide(L)'
;MPIVELYSNRGAGDTQPDVWVYDQIPQRLRVQVRNIMREAIGFEPHSGERSDAYYSIEKTICNEHGILSLAINQDSFARVEEYILTGGNLSIWLDIITLAFRFIDRVFRKLDKGGRSARKITAPADEAISVLNERFRRAGFGFEFRDEMIWRKDSEIIHQTVTIPVLALLRDARFAGANDEFRRAHEHYKAGEFKDCAVDALNALESTMKAICDLRKWDYPKGARASDLIRILRAQGLFPEFADRSFDQLMATIQSGLPLVRNEAGAHGQGSVPVETLEYVATYALNLCAAKIKFLYDAFAAGEAHVKR
;
A
#
# COMPACT_ATOMS: atom_id res chain seq x y z
N MET A 1 -16.38 5.78 -12.16
CA MET A 1 -15.23 5.62 -13.07
C MET A 1 -14.58 4.26 -12.98
N PRO A 2 -14.46 3.52 -14.11
CA PRO A 2 -13.64 2.32 -14.14
C PRO A 2 -12.14 2.67 -14.06
N ILE A 3 -11.38 1.92 -13.28
CA ILE A 3 -9.92 1.94 -13.35
C ILE A 3 -9.51 1.15 -14.59
N VAL A 4 -9.12 1.86 -15.65
CA VAL A 4 -8.69 1.24 -16.91
C VAL A 4 -7.21 0.90 -16.87
N GLU A 5 -6.87 -0.34 -17.23
CA GLU A 5 -5.49 -0.73 -17.50
C GLU A 5 -5.04 -0.20 -18.86
N LEU A 6 -4.20 0.84 -18.84
CA LEU A 6 -3.61 1.42 -20.03
C LEU A 6 -2.21 0.87 -20.27
N TYR A 7 -1.74 0.91 -21.52
CA TYR A 7 -0.38 0.50 -21.89
C TYR A 7 0.70 1.20 -21.03
N SER A 8 0.51 2.48 -20.71
CA SER A 8 1.42 3.25 -19.84
C SER A 8 1.47 2.78 -18.38
N ASN A 9 0.52 1.93 -17.96
CA ASN A 9 0.57 1.28 -16.64
C ASN A 9 1.46 0.04 -16.64
N ARG A 10 1.86 -0.50 -17.81
CA ARG A 10 2.63 -1.75 -17.94
C ARG A 10 4.15 -1.56 -17.96
N GLY A 11 4.64 -0.32 -18.07
CA GLY A 11 6.07 0.00 -18.22
C GLY A 11 6.66 0.90 -17.11
N ALA A 12 5.92 1.20 -16.04
CA ALA A 12 6.33 2.12 -14.99
C ALA A 12 7.19 1.45 -13.88
N GLY A 13 7.98 0.45 -14.23
CA GLY A 13 8.73 -0.37 -13.27
C GLY A 13 10.03 0.24 -12.73
N ASP A 14 10.55 1.33 -13.29
CA ASP A 14 12.00 1.60 -13.13
C ASP A 14 12.43 2.84 -12.33
N THR A 15 11.51 3.65 -11.75
CA THR A 15 11.90 4.82 -10.91
C THR A 15 10.80 5.29 -9.95
N GLN A 16 10.28 4.42 -9.08
CA GLN A 16 9.36 4.86 -8.00
C GLN A 16 9.96 4.64 -6.60
N PRO A 17 9.75 5.56 -5.64
CA PRO A 17 10.33 5.45 -4.30
C PRO A 17 9.96 4.17 -3.57
N ASP A 18 10.91 3.72 -2.74
CA ASP A 18 11.13 2.36 -2.22
C ASP A 18 9.95 1.67 -1.50
N VAL A 19 8.91 2.38 -1.05
CA VAL A 19 7.79 1.76 -0.28
C VAL A 19 6.49 2.51 -0.46
N TRP A 20 6.49 3.77 -0.05
CA TRP A 20 5.39 4.73 -0.13
C TRP A 20 6.00 6.13 -0.05
N VAL A 21 5.44 7.07 -0.80
CA VAL A 21 5.77 8.50 -0.76
C VAL A 21 4.79 9.19 0.19
N TYR A 22 5.34 9.97 1.11
CA TYR A 22 4.56 10.66 2.16
C TYR A 22 4.73 12.16 2.17
N ASP A 23 5.68 12.69 1.41
CA ASP A 23 6.12 14.09 1.43
C ASP A 23 5.84 14.80 0.11
N GLN A 24 5.80 14.06 -1.00
CA GLN A 24 5.53 14.59 -2.32
C GLN A 24 4.24 14.03 -2.92
N ILE A 25 3.44 14.92 -3.50
CA ILE A 25 2.19 14.55 -4.19
C ILE A 25 2.49 14.45 -5.70
N PRO A 26 2.44 13.26 -6.33
CA PRO A 26 2.68 13.13 -7.76
C PRO A 26 1.72 13.97 -8.60
N GLN A 27 2.22 14.68 -9.61
CA GLN A 27 1.37 15.56 -10.45
C GLN A 27 0.23 14.78 -11.12
N ARG A 28 0.51 13.54 -11.57
CA ARG A 28 -0.51 12.64 -12.12
C ARG A 28 -1.63 12.38 -11.11
N LEU A 29 -1.28 12.19 -9.84
CA LEU A 29 -2.26 11.92 -8.78
C LEU A 29 -3.14 13.14 -8.51
N ARG A 30 -2.58 14.36 -8.50
CA ARG A 30 -3.36 15.60 -8.36
C ARG A 30 -4.48 15.71 -9.40
N VAL A 31 -4.16 15.45 -10.66
CA VAL A 31 -5.13 15.47 -11.76
C VAL A 31 -6.19 14.38 -11.59
N GLN A 32 -5.79 13.18 -11.18
CA GLN A 32 -6.71 12.07 -10.94
C GLN A 32 -7.69 12.38 -9.81
N VAL A 33 -7.21 12.90 -8.67
CA VAL A 33 -8.05 13.31 -7.54
C VAL A 33 -9.04 14.39 -7.95
N ARG A 34 -8.60 15.42 -8.68
CA ARG A 34 -9.49 16.47 -9.20
C ARG A 34 -10.63 15.88 -10.04
N ASN A 35 -10.33 14.92 -10.92
CA ASN A 35 -11.35 14.29 -11.75
C ASN A 35 -12.34 13.46 -10.92
N ILE A 36 -11.87 12.72 -9.91
CA ILE A 36 -12.75 11.99 -8.99
C ILE A 36 -13.69 12.94 -8.27
N MET A 37 -13.17 14.06 -7.75
CA MET A 37 -13.99 15.06 -7.07
C MET A 37 -15.05 15.67 -8.00
N ARG A 38 -14.70 16.03 -9.24
CA ARG A 38 -15.68 16.55 -10.22
C ARG A 38 -16.82 15.58 -10.48
N GLU A 39 -16.52 14.29 -10.62
CA GLU A 39 -17.53 13.26 -10.94
C GLU A 39 -18.39 12.84 -9.75
N ALA A 40 -17.83 12.91 -8.53
CA ALA A 40 -18.49 12.48 -7.30
C ALA A 40 -19.26 13.61 -6.59
N ILE A 41 -18.78 14.86 -6.68
CA ILE A 41 -19.46 16.05 -6.16
C ILE A 41 -20.44 16.63 -7.18
N GLY A 42 -20.09 16.53 -8.47
CA GLY A 42 -20.90 17.04 -9.56
C GLY A 42 -20.79 18.57 -9.74
N PHE A 43 -21.66 19.10 -10.59
CA PHE A 43 -21.76 20.52 -10.93
C PHE A 43 -23.23 20.96 -10.82
N GLU A 44 -23.49 22.09 -10.16
CA GLU A 44 -24.83 22.70 -10.10
C GLU A 44 -25.00 23.71 -11.24
N PRO A 45 -25.84 23.43 -12.25
CA PRO A 45 -25.96 24.32 -13.41
C PRO A 45 -26.94 25.48 -13.21
N HIS A 46 -27.77 25.44 -12.16
CA HIS A 46 -28.93 26.35 -11.99
C HIS A 46 -28.77 27.32 -10.81
N SER A 47 -27.71 27.21 -10.02
CA SER A 47 -27.34 28.22 -9.06
C SER A 47 -26.22 29.05 -9.68
N GLY A 48 -26.47 30.35 -9.90
CA GLY A 48 -25.38 31.34 -10.02
C GLY A 48 -24.57 31.48 -8.72
N GLU A 49 -24.58 30.44 -7.87
CA GLU A 49 -24.04 30.39 -6.52
C GLU A 49 -23.24 29.10 -6.40
N ARG A 50 -21.98 29.30 -5.98
CA ARG A 50 -21.18 28.42 -5.12
C ARG A 50 -21.72 27.00 -5.03
N SER A 51 -20.97 26.02 -5.54
CA SER A 51 -21.17 24.65 -5.05
C SER A 51 -20.95 24.66 -3.54
N ASP A 52 -22.03 24.46 -2.78
CA ASP A 52 -22.03 24.54 -1.30
C ASP A 52 -20.93 23.69 -0.68
N ALA A 53 -20.62 22.55 -1.30
CA ALA A 53 -19.53 21.68 -0.91
C ALA A 53 -18.17 22.34 -1.06
N TYR A 54 -17.83 22.87 -2.25
CA TYR A 54 -16.54 23.53 -2.47
C TYR A 54 -16.37 24.80 -1.63
N TYR A 55 -17.45 25.57 -1.43
CA TYR A 55 -17.44 26.71 -0.52
C TYR A 55 -17.21 26.30 0.93
N SER A 56 -17.89 25.25 1.40
CA SER A 56 -17.73 24.74 2.76
C SER A 56 -16.32 24.17 2.99
N ILE A 57 -15.77 23.45 2.01
CA ILE A 57 -14.39 22.95 2.04
C ILE A 57 -13.41 24.13 2.16
N GLU A 58 -13.46 25.08 1.23
CA GLU A 58 -12.54 26.23 1.25
C GLU A 58 -12.66 27.01 2.55
N LYS A 59 -13.87 27.34 2.99
CA LYS A 59 -14.11 28.10 4.21
C LYS A 59 -13.54 27.39 5.43
N THR A 60 -13.75 26.08 5.54
CA THR A 60 -13.23 25.27 6.65
C THR A 60 -11.71 25.30 6.65
N ILE A 61 -11.09 25.03 5.50
CA ILE A 61 -9.62 25.03 5.39
C ILE A 61 -9.02 26.40 5.70
N CYS A 62 -9.61 27.47 5.16
CA CYS A 62 -9.14 28.83 5.40
C CYS A 62 -9.20 29.22 6.88
N ASN A 63 -10.28 28.85 7.57
CA ASN A 63 -10.45 29.13 9.00
C ASN A 63 -9.47 28.32 9.86
N GLU A 64 -9.33 27.02 9.61
CA GLU A 64 -8.47 26.14 10.43
C GLU A 64 -6.97 26.43 10.23
N HIS A 65 -6.57 26.79 9.00
CA HIS A 65 -5.18 27.10 8.67
C HIS A 65 -4.83 28.59 8.76
N GLY A 66 -5.80 29.45 9.09
CA GLY A 66 -5.60 30.90 9.21
C GLY A 66 -5.18 31.59 7.90
N ILE A 67 -5.59 31.05 6.75
CA ILE A 67 -5.28 31.59 5.42
C ILE A 67 -6.50 32.31 4.84
N LEU A 68 -6.27 33.38 4.08
CA LEU A 68 -7.35 34.19 3.52
C LEU A 68 -8.09 33.51 2.37
N SER A 69 -7.37 32.69 1.60
CA SER A 69 -7.87 32.04 0.40
C SER A 69 -6.92 30.91 -0.02
N LEU A 70 -7.46 29.87 -0.65
CA LEU A 70 -6.65 28.79 -1.21
C LEU A 70 -5.90 29.20 -2.47
N ALA A 71 -6.50 30.02 -3.32
CA ALA A 71 -5.89 30.51 -4.56
C ALA A 71 -6.49 31.87 -4.98
N ILE A 72 -5.99 32.46 -6.06
CA ILE A 72 -6.53 33.71 -6.63
C ILE A 72 -7.43 33.34 -7.81
N ASN A 73 -8.71 33.10 -7.52
CA ASN A 73 -9.68 32.72 -8.54
C ASN A 73 -11.09 33.23 -8.21
N GLN A 74 -11.99 33.13 -9.19
CA GLN A 74 -13.32 33.78 -9.15
C GLN A 74 -14.23 33.18 -8.07
N ASP A 75 -14.20 31.87 -7.89
CA ASP A 75 -15.07 31.15 -6.97
C ASP A 75 -14.33 30.04 -6.20
N SER A 76 -14.98 29.51 -5.16
CA SER A 76 -14.42 28.46 -4.30
C SER A 76 -14.15 27.17 -5.05
N PHE A 77 -14.93 26.85 -6.08
CA PHE A 77 -14.69 25.66 -6.90
C PHE A 77 -13.35 25.79 -7.63
N ALA A 78 -13.15 26.88 -8.35
CA ALA A 78 -11.91 27.15 -9.08
C ALA A 78 -10.70 27.24 -8.14
N ARG A 79 -10.85 27.86 -6.96
CA ARG A 79 -9.76 27.97 -5.99
C ARG A 79 -9.35 26.62 -5.38
N VAL A 80 -10.33 25.79 -5.00
CA VAL A 80 -10.04 24.43 -4.49
C VAL A 80 -9.37 23.58 -5.56
N GLU A 81 -9.86 23.62 -6.81
CA GLU A 81 -9.24 22.86 -7.90
C GLU A 81 -7.83 23.31 -8.23
N GLU A 82 -7.61 24.62 -8.28
CA GLU A 82 -6.29 25.19 -8.50
C GLU A 82 -5.33 24.75 -7.39
N TYR A 83 -5.77 24.79 -6.12
CA TYR A 83 -4.97 24.33 -5.00
C TYR A 83 -4.68 22.82 -5.07
N ILE A 84 -5.64 21.98 -5.47
CA ILE A 84 -5.38 20.55 -5.68
C ILE A 84 -4.28 20.33 -6.72
N LEU A 85 -4.29 21.12 -7.80
CA LEU A 85 -3.35 20.97 -8.91
C LEU A 85 -1.97 21.58 -8.66
N THR A 86 -1.88 22.65 -7.87
CA THR A 86 -0.67 23.48 -7.74
C THR A 86 -0.20 23.70 -6.30
N GLY A 87 -1.07 23.48 -5.31
CA GLY A 87 -0.79 23.75 -3.89
C GLY A 87 0.34 22.90 -3.34
N GLY A 88 1.32 23.54 -2.69
CA GLY A 88 2.54 22.87 -2.22
C GLY A 88 2.41 22.20 -0.85
N ASN A 89 1.50 22.66 0.02
CA ASN A 89 1.39 22.14 1.37
C ASN A 89 0.56 20.85 1.39
N LEU A 90 1.23 19.74 1.72
CA LEU A 90 0.65 18.41 1.81
C LEU A 90 -0.51 18.31 2.82
N SER A 91 -0.35 18.87 4.03
CA SER A 91 -1.39 18.79 5.07
C SER A 91 -2.69 19.43 4.60
N ILE A 92 -2.60 20.63 4.03
CA ILE A 92 -3.77 21.33 3.47
C ILE A 92 -4.38 20.52 2.31
N TRP A 93 -3.55 19.93 1.45
CA TRP A 93 -4.01 19.10 0.33
C TRP A 93 -4.78 17.86 0.82
N LEU A 94 -4.27 17.18 1.86
CA LEU A 94 -4.95 16.04 2.48
C LEU A 94 -6.23 16.45 3.20
N ASP A 95 -6.26 17.61 3.87
CA ASP A 95 -7.46 18.11 4.53
C ASP A 95 -8.57 18.41 3.51
N ILE A 96 -8.23 19.01 2.36
CA ILE A 96 -9.20 19.26 1.27
C ILE A 96 -9.83 17.94 0.80
N ILE A 97 -9.02 16.91 0.58
CA ILE A 97 -9.52 15.60 0.14
C ILE A 97 -10.35 14.95 1.24
N THR A 98 -9.91 15.03 2.50
CA THR A 98 -10.64 14.52 3.65
C THR A 98 -12.05 15.13 3.71
N LEU A 99 -12.14 16.45 3.61
CA LEU A 99 -13.43 17.15 3.62
C LEU A 99 -14.27 16.79 2.38
N ALA A 100 -13.67 16.79 1.19
CA ALA A 100 -14.35 16.44 -0.06
C ALA A 100 -14.97 15.04 -0.01
N PHE A 101 -14.20 14.04 0.41
CA PHE A 101 -14.66 12.66 0.49
C PHE A 101 -15.63 12.42 1.66
N ARG A 102 -15.52 13.20 2.74
CA ARG A 102 -16.56 13.23 3.79
C ARG A 102 -17.89 13.79 3.27
N PHE A 103 -17.87 14.81 2.43
CA PHE A 103 -19.09 15.30 1.76
C PHE A 103 -19.69 14.23 0.84
N ILE A 104 -18.85 13.59 0.03
CA ILE A 104 -19.25 12.49 -0.85
C ILE A 104 -19.92 11.37 -0.04
N ASP A 105 -19.29 10.96 1.06
CA ASP A 105 -19.74 9.83 1.88
C ASP A 105 -20.98 10.13 2.72
N ARG A 106 -21.08 11.31 3.33
CA ARG A 106 -22.19 11.66 4.24
C ARG A 106 -23.39 12.28 3.55
N VAL A 107 -23.15 13.13 2.55
CA VAL A 107 -24.17 13.97 1.91
C VAL A 107 -24.58 13.37 0.58
N PHE A 108 -23.63 13.19 -0.35
CA PHE A 108 -23.97 12.80 -1.72
C PHE A 108 -24.36 11.33 -1.85
N ARG A 109 -23.85 10.44 -0.97
CA ARG A 109 -24.33 9.06 -0.83
C ARG A 109 -25.84 8.97 -0.62
N LYS A 110 -26.44 9.93 0.10
CA LYS A 110 -27.86 9.93 0.47
C LYS A 110 -28.77 10.57 -0.58
N LEU A 111 -28.21 11.12 -1.66
CA LEU A 111 -29.01 11.70 -2.72
C LEU A 111 -29.79 10.61 -3.48
N ASP A 112 -31.05 10.92 -3.77
CA ASP A 112 -31.88 10.11 -4.64
C ASP A 112 -31.38 10.21 -6.11
N LYS A 113 -32.09 9.54 -7.03
CA LYS A 113 -31.71 9.59 -8.45
C LYS A 113 -31.89 11.00 -9.03
N GLY A 114 -32.94 11.72 -8.62
CA GLY A 114 -33.23 13.08 -9.08
C GLY A 114 -32.14 14.07 -8.66
N GLY A 115 -31.76 14.06 -7.37
CA GLY A 115 -30.71 14.92 -6.84
C GLY A 115 -29.34 14.66 -7.47
N ARG A 116 -29.01 13.40 -7.76
CA ARG A 116 -27.77 13.04 -8.48
C ARG A 116 -27.77 13.56 -9.91
N SER A 117 -28.86 13.37 -10.65
CA SER A 117 -28.97 13.85 -12.03
C SER A 117 -28.93 15.38 -12.12
N ALA A 118 -29.60 16.09 -11.20
CA ALA A 118 -29.60 17.55 -11.14
C ALA A 118 -28.18 18.12 -10.93
N ARG A 119 -27.37 17.45 -10.11
CA ARG A 119 -25.96 17.78 -9.87
C ARG A 119 -24.99 17.16 -10.87
N LYS A 120 -25.47 16.41 -11.88
CA LYS A 120 -24.63 15.69 -12.84
C LYS A 120 -23.57 14.79 -12.18
N ILE A 121 -23.89 14.18 -11.03
CA ILE A 121 -23.01 13.22 -10.37
C ILE A 121 -22.98 11.93 -11.19
N THR A 122 -21.79 11.54 -11.64
CA THR A 122 -21.56 10.36 -12.48
C THR A 122 -20.88 9.21 -11.73
N ALA A 123 -20.26 9.49 -10.58
CA ALA A 123 -19.61 8.50 -9.74
C ALA A 123 -20.32 8.39 -8.37
N PRO A 124 -20.91 7.22 -8.01
CA PRO A 124 -21.41 6.96 -6.67
C PRO A 124 -20.31 7.05 -5.60
N ALA A 125 -20.70 7.29 -4.35
CA ALA A 125 -19.77 7.47 -3.24
C ALA A 125 -18.79 6.30 -3.06
N ASP A 126 -19.30 5.05 -3.05
CA ASP A 126 -18.45 3.85 -2.90
C ASP A 126 -17.43 3.71 -4.02
N GLU A 127 -17.85 3.99 -5.25
CA GLU A 127 -16.97 3.94 -6.41
C GLU A 127 -15.90 5.03 -6.34
N ALA A 128 -16.27 6.26 -5.96
CA ALA A 128 -15.33 7.36 -5.81
C ALA A 128 -14.26 7.05 -4.74
N ILE A 129 -14.67 6.53 -3.58
CA ILE A 129 -13.76 6.15 -2.48
C ILE A 129 -12.84 5.01 -2.92
N SER A 130 -13.38 3.96 -3.53
CA SER A 130 -12.59 2.83 -4.02
C SER A 130 -11.56 3.28 -5.06
N VAL A 131 -11.97 4.13 -6.02
CA VAL A 131 -11.07 4.68 -7.03
C VAL A 131 -10.00 5.57 -6.41
N LEU A 132 -10.31 6.41 -5.41
CA LEU A 132 -9.32 7.22 -4.72
C LEU A 132 -8.22 6.37 -4.10
N ASN A 133 -8.59 5.39 -3.28
CA ASN A 133 -7.65 4.52 -2.58
C ASN A 133 -6.81 3.72 -3.56
N GLU A 134 -7.40 3.25 -4.66
CA GLU A 134 -6.67 2.59 -5.73
C GLU A 134 -5.65 3.54 -6.40
N ARG A 135 -6.00 4.80 -6.65
CA ARG A 135 -5.06 5.78 -7.21
C ARG A 135 -3.93 6.08 -6.24
N PHE A 136 -4.19 6.16 -4.94
CA PHE A 136 -3.14 6.29 -3.92
C PHE A 136 -2.20 5.08 -3.95
N ARG A 137 -2.76 3.86 -3.96
CA ARG A 137 -2.00 2.60 -4.03
C ARG A 137 -1.09 2.54 -5.25
N ARG A 138 -1.63 2.76 -6.46
CA ARG A 138 -0.87 2.73 -7.73
C ARG A 138 0.16 3.86 -7.85
N ALA A 139 -0.09 5.00 -7.22
CA ALA A 139 0.87 6.10 -7.18
C ALA A 139 1.99 5.88 -6.17
N GLY A 140 1.93 4.80 -5.36
CA GLY A 140 2.80 4.64 -4.22
C GLY A 140 2.62 5.78 -3.21
N PHE A 141 1.45 6.43 -3.15
CA PHE A 141 1.17 7.49 -2.19
C PHE A 141 0.63 6.87 -0.91
N GLY A 142 1.36 6.99 0.20
CA GLY A 142 1.18 6.20 1.43
C GLY A 142 -0.04 6.56 2.28
N PHE A 143 -1.14 6.96 1.65
CA PHE A 143 -2.35 7.38 2.34
C PHE A 143 -3.52 6.51 1.90
N GLU A 144 -4.55 6.46 2.73
CA GLU A 144 -5.80 5.77 2.46
C GLU A 144 -6.95 6.55 3.07
N PHE A 145 -8.03 6.72 2.34
CA PHE A 145 -9.27 7.26 2.87
C PHE A 145 -10.12 6.11 3.44
N ARG A 146 -10.38 6.15 4.75
CA ARG A 146 -11.19 5.18 5.46
C ARG A 146 -11.85 5.84 6.67
N ASP A 147 -13.08 5.45 6.98
CA ASP A 147 -13.83 5.94 8.14
C ASP A 147 -13.89 7.49 8.16
N GLU A 148 -14.14 8.09 6.98
CA GLU A 148 -14.28 9.53 6.77
C GLU A 148 -13.04 10.39 7.06
N MET A 149 -11.88 9.75 7.11
CA MET A 149 -10.59 10.37 7.37
C MET A 149 -9.50 9.80 6.44
N ILE A 150 -8.49 10.60 6.15
CA ILE A 150 -7.27 10.08 5.54
C ILE A 150 -6.34 9.56 6.64
N TRP A 151 -5.90 8.32 6.47
CA TRP A 151 -4.91 7.66 7.29
C TRP A 151 -3.61 7.51 6.52
N ARG A 152 -2.48 7.72 7.22
CA ARG A 152 -1.18 7.31 6.70
C ARG A 152 -1.02 5.80 6.89
N LYS A 153 -0.61 5.09 5.84
CA LYS A 153 -0.33 3.65 5.90
C LYS A 153 0.82 3.33 6.85
N ASP A 154 1.81 4.22 6.97
CA ASP A 154 2.85 4.08 7.98
C ASP A 154 2.40 4.40 9.40
N SER A 155 1.14 4.76 9.67
CA SER A 155 0.64 4.80 11.06
C SER A 155 0.14 3.43 11.52
N GLU A 156 0.10 2.44 10.62
CA GLU A 156 -0.11 1.06 11.00
C GLU A 156 1.12 0.55 11.77
N ILE A 157 0.88 0.02 12.97
CA ILE A 157 1.92 -0.51 13.86
C ILE A 157 2.85 -1.46 13.11
N ILE A 158 2.32 -2.31 12.22
CA ILE A 158 3.11 -3.25 11.44
C ILE A 158 4.07 -2.54 10.49
N HIS A 159 3.64 -1.48 9.80
CA HIS A 159 4.51 -0.77 8.88
C HIS A 159 5.68 -0.08 9.60
N GLN A 160 5.41 0.55 10.75
CA GLN A 160 6.45 1.24 11.55
C GLN A 160 7.43 0.27 12.21
N THR A 161 6.91 -0.82 12.77
CA THR A 161 7.70 -1.71 13.65
C THR A 161 8.37 -2.85 12.88
N VAL A 162 7.90 -3.14 11.68
CA VAL A 162 8.32 -4.31 10.90
C VAL A 162 8.80 -3.91 9.50
N THR A 163 7.95 -3.31 8.67
CA THR A 163 8.29 -3.08 7.25
C THR A 163 9.44 -2.10 7.04
N ILE A 164 9.38 -0.92 7.67
CA ILE A 164 10.44 0.10 7.56
C ILE A 164 11.78 -0.42 8.11
N PRO A 165 11.83 -1.02 9.31
CA PRO A 165 13.06 -1.61 9.83
C PRO A 165 13.66 -2.67 8.90
N VAL A 166 12.86 -3.61 8.38
CA VAL A 166 13.34 -4.68 7.48
C VAL A 166 14.02 -4.10 6.25
N LEU A 167 13.41 -3.13 5.58
CA LEU A 167 14.01 -2.50 4.42
C LEU A 167 15.31 -1.76 4.74
N ALA A 168 15.40 -1.16 5.93
CA ALA A 168 16.65 -0.56 6.40
C ALA A 168 17.72 -1.63 6.67
N LEU A 169 17.36 -2.76 7.27
CA LEU A 169 18.27 -3.87 7.56
C LEU A 169 18.79 -4.57 6.29
N LEU A 170 17.90 -4.78 5.32
CA LEU A 170 18.21 -5.43 4.04
C LEU A 170 19.06 -4.55 3.11
N ARG A 171 19.26 -3.26 3.42
CA ARG A 171 20.22 -2.39 2.70
C ARG A 171 21.68 -2.82 2.90
N ASP A 172 21.97 -3.67 3.88
CA ASP A 172 23.26 -4.34 3.98
C ASP A 172 23.53 -5.15 2.71
N ALA A 173 24.67 -4.91 2.05
CA ALA A 173 25.05 -5.58 0.81
C ALA A 173 25.07 -7.11 0.92
N ARG A 174 25.27 -7.65 2.13
CA ARG A 174 25.22 -9.09 2.43
C ARG A 174 23.82 -9.70 2.24
N PHE A 175 22.78 -8.88 2.22
CA PHE A 175 21.37 -9.28 2.08
C PHE A 175 20.73 -8.74 0.79
N ALA A 176 21.54 -8.33 -0.21
CA ALA A 176 21.05 -7.69 -1.43
C ALA A 176 19.94 -8.49 -2.15
N GLY A 177 20.11 -9.81 -2.31
CA GLY A 177 19.09 -10.65 -2.96
C GLY A 177 17.74 -10.66 -2.24
N ALA A 178 17.77 -10.74 -0.89
CA ALA A 178 16.55 -10.66 -0.08
C ALA A 178 15.91 -9.26 -0.15
N ASN A 179 16.73 -8.21 -0.25
CA ASN A 179 16.25 -6.84 -0.41
C ASN A 179 15.52 -6.65 -1.74
N ASP A 180 16.11 -7.12 -2.83
CA ASP A 180 15.54 -7.00 -4.17
C ASP A 180 14.20 -7.74 -4.28
N GLU A 181 14.13 -8.96 -3.72
CA GLU A 181 12.88 -9.72 -3.65
C GLU A 181 11.83 -9.04 -2.79
N PHE A 182 12.21 -8.49 -1.63
CA PHE A 182 11.25 -7.83 -0.74
C PHE A 182 10.72 -6.53 -1.35
N ARG A 183 11.55 -5.81 -2.11
CA ARG A 183 11.13 -4.63 -2.89
C ARG A 183 10.16 -4.99 -4.00
N ARG A 184 10.47 -6.01 -4.81
CA ARG A 184 9.56 -6.47 -5.86
C ARG A 184 8.22 -6.93 -5.29
N ALA A 185 8.20 -7.56 -4.12
CA ALA A 185 6.96 -7.89 -3.43
C ALA A 185 6.07 -6.65 -3.19
N HIS A 186 6.66 -5.54 -2.74
CA HIS A 186 5.96 -4.27 -2.57
C HIS A 186 5.54 -3.63 -3.91
N GLU A 187 6.31 -3.80 -4.98
CA GLU A 187 5.95 -3.35 -6.33
C GLU A 187 4.72 -4.09 -6.85
N HIS A 188 4.71 -5.43 -6.75
CA HIS A 188 3.55 -6.25 -7.07
C HIS A 188 2.33 -5.85 -6.24
N TYR A 189 2.51 -5.56 -4.95
CA TYR A 189 1.44 -5.05 -4.09
C TYR A 189 0.89 -3.70 -4.57
N LYS A 190 1.74 -2.77 -5.02
CA LYS A 190 1.33 -1.47 -5.62
C LYS A 190 0.67 -1.63 -6.99
N ALA A 191 1.04 -2.67 -7.75
CA ALA A 191 0.45 -2.99 -9.05
C ALA A 191 -0.93 -3.68 -8.90
N GLY A 192 -1.16 -4.39 -7.80
CA GLY A 192 -2.37 -5.20 -7.57
C GLY A 192 -2.16 -6.67 -7.92
N GLU A 193 -0.92 -7.05 -8.16
CA GLU A 193 -0.46 -8.40 -8.48
C GLU A 193 -0.27 -9.19 -7.18
N PHE A 194 -1.38 -9.41 -6.47
CA PHE A 194 -1.37 -9.93 -5.09
C PHE A 194 -0.76 -11.33 -4.96
N LYS A 195 -0.86 -12.15 -6.01
CA LYS A 195 -0.21 -13.46 -6.06
C LYS A 195 1.31 -13.33 -6.10
N ASP A 196 1.82 -12.51 -7.00
CA ASP A 196 3.26 -12.32 -7.20
C ASP A 196 3.90 -11.58 -6.01
N CYS A 197 3.16 -10.64 -5.41
CA CYS A 197 3.51 -10.03 -4.12
C CYS A 197 3.81 -11.08 -3.06
N ALA A 198 2.94 -12.09 -2.91
CA ALA A 198 3.11 -13.09 -1.87
C ALA A 198 4.25 -14.08 -2.17
N VAL A 199 4.50 -14.36 -3.45
CA VAL A 199 5.63 -15.19 -3.91
C VAL A 199 6.96 -14.49 -3.62
N ASP A 200 7.10 -13.22 -4.01
CA ASP A 200 8.37 -12.50 -3.82
C ASP A 200 8.64 -12.15 -2.35
N ALA A 201 7.59 -11.94 -1.53
CA ALA A 201 7.74 -11.80 -0.08
C ALA A 201 8.30 -13.09 0.55
N LEU A 202 7.92 -14.25 0.03
CA LEU A 202 8.46 -15.55 0.46
C LEU A 202 9.89 -15.78 0.00
N ASN A 203 10.19 -15.43 -1.26
CA ASN A 203 11.54 -15.51 -1.80
C ASN A 203 12.49 -14.69 -0.93
N ALA A 204 12.10 -13.47 -0.56
CA ALA A 204 12.88 -12.60 0.33
C ALA A 204 13.21 -13.25 1.69
N LEU A 205 12.24 -13.96 2.29
CA LEU A 205 12.46 -14.70 3.53
C LEU A 205 13.45 -15.86 3.32
N GLU A 206 13.31 -16.60 2.22
CA GLU A 206 14.23 -17.69 1.87
C GLU A 206 15.65 -17.20 1.63
N SER A 207 15.81 -16.13 0.85
CA SER A 207 17.09 -15.48 0.59
C SER A 207 17.73 -14.90 1.86
N THR A 208 16.92 -14.38 2.79
CA THR A 208 17.42 -13.95 4.11
C THR A 208 18.04 -15.12 4.86
N MET A 209 17.38 -16.28 4.88
CA MET A 209 17.91 -17.47 5.55
C MET A 209 19.18 -18.00 4.88
N LYS A 210 19.23 -18.02 3.54
CA LYS A 210 20.42 -18.40 2.77
C LYS A 210 21.60 -17.47 3.06
N ALA A 211 21.37 -16.16 3.03
CA ALA A 211 22.39 -15.18 3.37
C ALA A 211 22.96 -15.39 4.78
N ILE A 212 22.10 -15.68 5.77
CA ILE A 212 22.58 -16.00 7.14
C ILE A 212 23.43 -17.26 7.14
N CYS A 213 23.01 -18.34 6.47
CA CYS A 213 23.81 -19.56 6.36
C CYS A 213 25.18 -19.28 5.72
N ASP A 214 25.22 -18.53 4.62
CA ASP A 214 26.46 -18.18 3.93
C ASP A 214 27.41 -17.37 4.83
N LEU A 215 26.89 -16.36 5.53
CA LEU A 215 27.67 -15.52 6.45
C LEU A 215 28.20 -16.30 7.65
N ARG A 216 27.43 -17.29 8.12
CA ARG A 216 27.82 -18.18 9.22
C ARG A 216 28.61 -19.41 8.77
N LYS A 217 28.79 -19.60 7.46
CA LYS A 217 29.42 -20.78 6.85
C LYS A 217 28.73 -22.10 7.23
N TRP A 218 27.39 -22.08 7.25
CA TRP A 218 26.57 -23.26 7.47
C TRP A 218 26.18 -23.89 6.14
N ASP A 219 26.50 -25.17 5.97
CA ASP A 219 26.17 -25.89 4.74
C ASP A 219 24.66 -26.13 4.61
N TYR A 220 24.15 -25.94 3.39
CA TYR A 220 22.78 -26.29 3.03
C TYR A 220 22.72 -26.89 1.61
N PRO A 221 21.76 -27.80 1.33
CA PRO A 221 21.60 -28.40 0.01
C PRO A 221 21.34 -27.37 -1.09
N LYS A 222 21.86 -27.61 -2.29
CA LYS A 222 21.45 -26.85 -3.49
C LYS A 222 19.95 -27.06 -3.72
N GLY A 223 19.17 -25.97 -3.70
CA GLY A 223 17.71 -26.02 -3.79
C GLY A 223 16.99 -26.29 -2.47
N ALA A 224 17.67 -26.13 -1.32
CA ALA A 224 17.03 -26.15 -0.01
C ALA A 224 15.83 -25.21 0.03
N ARG A 225 14.69 -25.74 0.43
CA ARG A 225 13.46 -24.96 0.60
C ARG A 225 13.50 -24.24 1.94
N ALA A 226 12.66 -23.21 2.10
CA ALA A 226 12.48 -22.51 3.38
C ALA A 226 12.35 -23.44 4.61
N SER A 227 11.64 -24.58 4.51
CA SER A 227 11.53 -25.56 5.61
C SER A 227 12.86 -26.23 5.98
N ASP A 228 13.70 -26.52 4.99
CA ASP A 228 15.02 -27.12 5.19
C ASP A 228 15.96 -26.13 5.87
N LEU A 229 15.93 -24.87 5.42
CA LEU A 229 16.73 -23.79 5.97
C LEU A 229 16.37 -23.51 7.43
N ILE A 230 15.08 -23.44 7.78
CA ILE A 230 14.62 -23.27 9.17
C ILE A 230 15.20 -24.36 10.08
N ARG A 231 15.19 -25.62 9.62
CA ARG A 231 15.75 -26.74 10.37
C ARG A 231 17.25 -26.57 10.60
N ILE A 232 17.99 -26.06 9.61
CA ILE A 232 19.43 -25.79 9.74
C ILE A 232 19.68 -24.65 10.74
N LEU A 233 18.99 -23.51 10.59
CA LEU A 233 19.14 -22.37 11.50
C LEU A 233 18.83 -22.75 12.95
N ARG A 234 17.87 -23.66 13.15
CA ARG A 234 17.53 -24.24 14.45
C ARG A 234 18.64 -25.15 14.99
N ALA A 235 19.11 -26.08 14.19
CA ALA A 235 20.19 -27.00 14.58
C ALA A 235 21.47 -26.26 14.98
N GLN A 236 21.70 -25.08 14.38
CA GLN A 236 22.83 -24.22 14.67
C GLN A 236 22.58 -23.21 15.81
N GLY A 237 21.39 -23.25 16.44
CA GLY A 237 21.07 -22.44 17.61
C GLY A 237 20.95 -20.94 17.33
N LEU A 238 20.59 -20.53 16.11
CA LEU A 238 20.42 -19.11 15.78
C LEU A 238 19.39 -18.42 16.69
N PHE A 239 18.34 -19.13 17.08
CA PHE A 239 17.27 -18.63 17.94
C PHE A 239 16.83 -19.71 18.96
N PRO A 240 16.17 -19.29 20.06
CA PRO A 240 15.76 -20.21 21.13
C PRO A 240 14.78 -21.29 20.67
N GLU A 241 14.84 -22.48 21.29
CA GLU A 241 13.96 -23.63 20.97
C GLU A 241 12.46 -23.32 21.12
N PHE A 242 12.05 -22.34 21.92
CA PHE A 242 10.62 -21.99 22.01
C PHE A 242 10.11 -21.22 20.77
N ALA A 243 10.99 -20.55 20.02
CA ALA A 243 10.63 -19.88 18.78
C ALA A 243 10.30 -20.89 17.66
N ASP A 244 10.78 -22.12 17.80
CA ASP A 244 10.58 -23.27 16.91
C ASP A 244 9.13 -23.42 16.42
N ARG A 245 8.17 -23.54 17.36
CA ARG A 245 6.76 -23.81 17.00
C ARG A 245 6.11 -22.69 16.21
N SER A 246 6.56 -21.44 16.41
CA SER A 246 6.02 -20.27 15.71
C SER A 246 6.52 -20.15 14.26
N PHE A 247 7.68 -20.73 13.95
CA PHE A 247 8.20 -20.82 12.58
C PHE A 247 7.53 -21.94 11.79
N ASP A 248 7.30 -23.08 12.43
CA ASP A 248 6.59 -24.19 11.79
C ASP A 248 5.12 -23.84 11.55
N GLN A 249 4.44 -23.18 12.51
CA GLN A 249 3.07 -22.68 12.32
C GLN A 249 2.98 -21.60 11.24
N LEU A 250 3.97 -20.73 11.14
CA LEU A 250 4.06 -19.78 10.02
C LEU A 250 4.17 -20.53 8.70
N MET A 251 5.15 -21.43 8.57
CA MET A 251 5.37 -22.14 7.33
C MET A 251 4.13 -22.91 6.95
N ALA A 252 3.46 -23.54 7.91
CA ALA A 252 2.17 -24.18 7.71
C ALA A 252 1.06 -23.18 7.34
N THR A 253 1.02 -21.97 7.91
CA THR A 253 0.01 -20.94 7.59
C THR A 253 0.23 -20.37 6.19
N ILE A 254 1.48 -20.17 5.78
CA ILE A 254 1.85 -19.72 4.44
C ILE A 254 1.68 -20.86 3.43
N GLN A 255 2.06 -22.09 3.77
CA GLN A 255 1.83 -23.31 2.98
C GLN A 255 0.40 -23.85 3.06
N SER A 256 -0.50 -23.24 3.82
CA SER A 256 -1.94 -23.52 3.73
C SER A 256 -2.67 -22.38 3.05
N GLY A 257 -2.27 -21.13 3.29
CA GLY A 257 -2.81 -19.93 2.65
C GLY A 257 -2.39 -19.77 1.18
N LEU A 258 -1.12 -19.99 0.84
CA LEU A 258 -0.65 -19.91 -0.57
C LEU A 258 -1.05 -21.14 -1.39
N PRO A 259 -1.11 -22.36 -0.84
CA PRO A 259 -1.60 -23.51 -1.56
C PRO A 259 -3.10 -23.61 -1.67
N LEU A 260 -3.91 -22.79 -1.00
CA LEU A 260 -5.30 -22.58 -1.47
C LEU A 260 -5.32 -21.73 -2.75
N VAL A 261 -4.34 -20.83 -2.93
CA VAL A 261 -4.07 -20.12 -4.21
C VAL A 261 -3.33 -21.02 -5.24
N ARG A 262 -2.72 -22.13 -4.81
CA ARG A 262 -1.96 -23.08 -5.67
C ARG A 262 -2.69 -24.41 -5.97
N ASN A 263 -3.52 -24.93 -5.07
CA ASN A 263 -4.19 -26.24 -5.17
C ASN A 263 -5.65 -26.15 -5.63
N GLU A 264 -6.33 -25.01 -5.52
CA GLU A 264 -7.51 -24.77 -6.36
C GLU A 264 -7.13 -24.32 -7.79
N ALA A 265 -5.82 -24.18 -8.05
CA ALA A 265 -5.23 -23.76 -9.33
C ALA A 265 -4.33 -24.83 -9.99
N GLY A 266 -4.66 -26.11 -9.83
CA GLY A 266 -4.27 -27.17 -10.76
C GLY A 266 -3.05 -28.02 -10.37
N ALA A 267 -3.31 -29.20 -9.81
CA ALA A 267 -2.48 -30.40 -10.03
C ALA A 267 -2.98 -31.24 -11.22
N HIS A 268 -4.15 -30.90 -11.75
CA HIS A 268 -4.70 -31.36 -13.03
C HIS A 268 -5.18 -30.10 -13.77
N GLY A 269 -5.04 -30.07 -15.11
CA GLY A 269 -5.10 -28.88 -15.97
C GLY A 269 -6.04 -27.74 -15.52
N GLN A 270 -5.59 -26.50 -15.75
CA GLN A 270 -6.33 -25.26 -15.44
C GLN A 270 -7.81 -25.40 -15.85
N GLY A 271 -8.68 -25.56 -14.84
CA GLY A 271 -10.10 -25.28 -14.99
C GLY A 271 -10.30 -23.81 -15.35
N SER A 272 -11.39 -23.50 -16.04
CA SER A 272 -11.63 -22.27 -16.79
C SER A 272 -11.83 -20.98 -15.98
N VAL A 273 -11.33 -20.87 -14.74
CA VAL A 273 -11.48 -19.65 -13.90
C VAL A 273 -10.19 -19.38 -13.09
N PRO A 274 -9.46 -18.28 -13.35
CA PRO A 274 -8.35 -17.84 -12.51
C PRO A 274 -8.82 -17.50 -11.09
N VAL A 275 -8.20 -18.07 -10.06
CA VAL A 275 -8.44 -17.68 -8.66
C VAL A 275 -7.60 -16.44 -8.35
N GLU A 276 -8.25 -15.28 -8.26
CA GLU A 276 -7.59 -14.03 -7.83
C GLU A 276 -7.23 -14.11 -6.34
N THR A 277 -5.98 -13.79 -6.01
CA THR A 277 -5.56 -13.63 -4.61
C THR A 277 -6.11 -12.31 -4.08
N LEU A 278 -6.81 -12.34 -2.94
CA LEU A 278 -7.41 -11.14 -2.34
C LEU A 278 -6.33 -10.28 -1.67
N GLU A 279 -6.50 -8.95 -1.71
CA GLU A 279 -5.55 -7.97 -1.18
C GLU A 279 -5.16 -8.22 0.29
N TYR A 280 -6.13 -8.60 1.12
CA TYR A 280 -5.88 -8.86 2.54
C TYR A 280 -4.96 -10.07 2.76
N VAL A 281 -4.96 -11.05 1.84
CA VAL A 281 -4.08 -12.23 1.88
C VAL A 281 -2.65 -11.82 1.53
N ALA A 282 -2.46 -11.01 0.49
CA ALA A 282 -1.15 -10.48 0.12
C ALA A 282 -0.57 -9.58 1.21
N THR A 283 -1.41 -8.72 1.80
CA THR A 283 -1.04 -7.86 2.93
C THR A 283 -0.59 -8.70 4.12
N TYR A 284 -1.36 -9.74 4.46
CA TYR A 284 -1.01 -10.66 5.53
C TYR A 284 0.32 -11.36 5.28
N ALA A 285 0.54 -11.91 4.08
CA ALA A 285 1.78 -12.59 3.71
C ALA A 285 2.99 -11.65 3.80
N LEU A 286 2.88 -10.44 3.24
CA LEU A 286 3.94 -9.45 3.21
C LEU A 286 4.36 -9.01 4.63
N ASN A 287 3.38 -8.68 5.46
CA ASN A 287 3.59 -8.29 6.85
C ASN A 287 4.26 -9.39 7.68
N LEU A 288 3.82 -10.63 7.46
CA LEU A 288 4.28 -11.78 8.19
C LEU A 288 5.71 -12.20 7.80
N CYS A 289 6.05 -12.14 6.51
CA CYS A 289 7.42 -12.31 6.02
C CYS A 289 8.35 -11.24 6.59
N ALA A 290 7.92 -9.98 6.56
CA ALA A 290 8.70 -8.87 7.10
C ALA A 290 9.02 -9.08 8.60
N ALA A 291 8.04 -9.50 9.42
CA ALA A 291 8.24 -9.71 10.85
C ALA A 291 9.35 -10.74 11.13
N LYS A 292 9.47 -11.73 10.25
CA LYS A 292 10.40 -12.84 10.40
C LYS A 292 11.76 -12.57 9.82
N ILE A 293 11.84 -11.85 8.71
CA ILE A 293 13.11 -11.30 8.23
C ILE A 293 13.73 -10.45 9.34
N LYS A 294 12.94 -9.58 9.97
CA LYS A 294 13.41 -8.76 11.11
C LYS A 294 13.93 -9.63 12.25
N PHE A 295 13.15 -10.61 12.70
CA PHE A 295 13.57 -11.52 13.78
C PHE A 295 14.86 -12.28 13.47
N LEU A 296 14.97 -12.83 12.26
CA LEU A 296 16.15 -13.58 11.82
C LEU A 296 17.39 -12.69 11.76
N TYR A 297 17.24 -11.47 11.26
CA TYR A 297 18.32 -10.49 11.25
C TYR A 297 18.75 -10.10 12.67
N ASP A 298 17.80 -9.80 13.56
CA ASP A 298 18.09 -9.43 14.94
C ASP A 298 18.82 -10.57 15.68
N ALA A 299 18.39 -11.82 15.47
CA ALA A 299 19.06 -13.01 16.01
C ALA A 299 20.47 -13.19 15.44
N PHE A 300 20.64 -12.99 14.14
CA PHE A 300 21.94 -13.01 13.48
C PHE A 300 22.90 -11.95 14.05
N ALA A 301 22.43 -10.71 14.19
CA ALA A 301 23.21 -9.58 14.70
C ALA A 301 23.59 -9.75 16.18
N ALA A 302 22.66 -10.24 17.01
CA ALA A 302 22.95 -10.54 18.42
C ALA A 302 24.07 -11.57 18.58
N GLY A 303 24.09 -12.59 17.73
CA GLY A 303 25.17 -13.58 17.72
C GLY A 303 26.52 -13.03 17.23
N GLU A 304 26.55 -12.01 16.35
CA GLU A 304 27.82 -11.35 15.97
C GLU A 304 28.40 -10.51 17.12
N ALA A 305 27.53 -9.87 17.92
CA ALA A 305 27.95 -9.04 19.06
C ALA A 305 28.59 -9.87 20.19
N HIS A 306 28.19 -11.14 20.36
CA HIS A 306 28.78 -12.05 21.33
C HIS A 306 30.13 -12.64 20.92
N VAL A 307 30.44 -12.69 19.62
CA VAL A 307 31.74 -13.21 19.11
C VAL A 307 32.85 -12.14 19.17
N LYS A 308 32.47 -10.86 19.29
CA LYS A 308 33.41 -9.72 19.36
C LYS A 308 33.78 -9.26 20.78
N ARG A 309 33.33 -9.96 21.83
CA ARG A 309 33.75 -9.76 23.22
C ARG A 309 34.64 -10.91 23.67
#